data_AF-A0A9D8M076-F1
#
_entry.id   AF-A0A9D8M076-F1
#
_cell.length_a   1.000
_cell.length_b   1.000
_cell.length_c   1.000
_cell.angle_alpha   90.00
_cell.angle_beta   90.00
_cell.angle_gamma   90.00
#
_symmetry.space_group_name_H-M   'P 1'
#
loop_
_entity.id
_entity.type
_entity.pdbx_description
1 polymer ?
#
loop_
_entity_poly.entity_id
_entity_poly.type
_entity_poly.pdbx_seq_one_letter_code
_entity_poly.pdbx_strand_id
1 'polypeptide(L)' 'MSDDDDHGARQLDWALRLEQDVLAEMRALLEGLPADDPHRGVLERHQGNLEEAVGQIEAIMEQAPGRRAGRS' A
#
# COMPACT_ATOMS: atom_id res chain seq x y z
N MET A 1 27.98 -0.07 1.98
CA MET A 1 26.51 -0.23 1.90
C MET A 1 26.12 -0.76 3.26
N SER A 2 25.44 0.05 4.06
CA SER A 2 25.17 -0.27 5.48
C SER A 2 23.97 -1.21 5.58
N ASP A 3 24.00 -2.16 6.52
CA ASP A 3 22.91 -3.11 6.81
C ASP A 3 21.55 -2.41 7.09
N ASP A 4 21.58 -1.13 7.49
CA ASP A 4 20.39 -0.31 7.75
C ASP A 4 19.57 0.00 6.47
N ASP A 5 20.22 0.19 5.32
CA ASP A 5 19.53 0.50 4.05
C ASP A 5 18.74 -0.73 3.55
N ASP A 6 19.32 -1.93 3.69
CA ASP A 6 18.69 -3.19 3.32
C ASP A 6 17.58 -3.58 4.30
N HIS A 7 17.64 -3.14 5.56
CA HIS A 7 16.55 -3.38 6.51
C HIS A 7 15.35 -2.48 6.23
N GLY A 8 15.57 -1.19 5.96
CA GLY A 8 14.51 -0.24 5.61
C GLY A 8 13.77 -0.62 4.32
N ALA A 9 14.50 -1.04 3.28
CA ALA A 9 13.88 -1.51 2.04
C ALA A 9 12.97 -2.73 2.26
N ARG A 10 13.42 -3.72 3.06
CA ARG A 10 12.62 -4.90 3.42
C ARG A 10 11.38 -4.56 4.23
N GLN A 11 11.47 -3.58 5.13
CA GLN A 11 10.30 -3.12 5.88
C GLN A 11 9.27 -2.42 4.98
N LEU A 12 9.72 -1.60 4.02
CA LEU A 12 8.83 -0.96 3.05
C LEU A 12 8.18 -1.98 2.11
N ASP A 13 8.93 -2.97 1.60
CA ASP A 13 8.37 -4.05 0.78
C ASP A 13 7.31 -4.85 1.58
N TRP A 14 7.56 -5.14 2.85
CA TRP A 14 6.59 -5.82 3.72
C TRP A 14 5.34 -4.97 3.98
N ALA A 15 5.53 -3.68 4.30
CA ALA A 15 4.42 -2.75 4.53
C ALA A 15 3.57 -2.59 3.26
N LEU A 16 4.19 -2.40 2.10
CA LEU A 16 3.49 -2.29 0.82
C LEU A 16 2.62 -3.52 0.55
N ARG A 17 3.17 -4.71 0.76
CA ARG A 17 2.43 -5.96 0.58
C ARG A 17 1.23 -6.05 1.52
N LEU A 18 1.43 -5.71 2.80
CA LEU A 18 0.35 -5.74 3.79
C LEU A 18 -0.79 -4.79 3.40
N GLU A 19 -0.46 -3.56 3.01
CA GLU A 19 -1.45 -2.56 2.60
C GLU A 19 -2.20 -3.00 1.32
N GLN A 20 -1.49 -3.62 0.35
CA GLN A 20 -2.11 -4.17 -0.85
C GLN A 20 -3.05 -5.35 -0.56
N ASP A 21 -2.67 -6.24 0.35
CA ASP A 21 -3.50 -7.37 0.79
C ASP A 21 -4.80 -6.86 1.46
N VAL A 22 -4.68 -5.89 2.38
CA VAL A 22 -5.84 -5.27 3.04
C VAL A 22 -6.72 -4.51 2.05
N LEU A 23 -6.13 -3.79 1.09
CA LEU A 23 -6.87 -3.09 0.05
C LEU A 23 -7.66 -4.06 -0.84
N ALA A 24 -7.10 -5.23 -1.16
CA ALA A 24 -7.79 -6.26 -1.92
C ALA A 24 -8.99 -6.83 -1.14
N GLU A 25 -8.82 -7.11 0.15
CA GLU A 25 -9.92 -7.55 1.01
C GLU A 25 -11.02 -6.49 1.14
N MET A 26 -10.65 -5.21 1.28
CA MET A 26 -11.59 -4.10 1.36
C MET A 26 -12.43 -3.96 0.08
N ARG A 27 -11.80 -4.09 -1.09
CA ARG A 27 -12.49 -4.05 -2.38
C ARG A 27 -13.50 -5.19 -2.51
N ALA A 28 -13.09 -6.42 -2.18
CA ALA A 28 -13.98 -7.57 -2.20
C ALA A 28 -15.19 -7.40 -1.25
N LEU A 29 -14.96 -6.81 -0.07
CA LEU A 29 -16.02 -6.50 0.88
C LEU A 29 -17.00 -5.45 0.32
N LEU A 30 -16.50 -4.37 -0.26
CA LEU A 30 -17.33 -3.31 -0.86
C LEU A 30 -18.12 -3.78 -2.09
N GLU A 31 -17.58 -4.70 -2.89
CA GLU A 31 -18.29 -5.33 -4.01
C GLU A 31 -19.46 -6.19 -3.54
N GLY A 32 -19.31 -6.86 -2.39
CA GLY A 32 -20.37 -7.68 -1.79
C GLY A 32 -21.45 -6.89 -1.04
N LEU A 33 -21.20 -5.60 -0.76
CA LEU A 33 -22.13 -4.78 0.00
C LEU A 33 -23.21 -4.13 -0.88
N PRO A 34 -24.47 -4.10 -0.42
CA PRO A 34 -25.51 -3.28 -1.02
C PRO A 34 -25.09 -1.80 -1.15
N ALA A 35 -25.62 -1.11 -2.15
CA ALA A 35 -25.34 0.32 -2.34
C ALA A 35 -25.90 1.19 -1.21
N ASP A 36 -26.96 0.73 -0.54
CA ASP A 36 -27.63 1.38 0.58
C ASP A 36 -27.14 0.88 1.95
N ASP A 37 -26.08 0.07 1.99
CA ASP A 37 -25.50 -0.36 3.25
C ASP A 37 -25.00 0.85 4.08
N PRO A 38 -25.42 0.99 5.34
CA PRO A 38 -25.10 2.16 6.16
C PRO A 38 -23.60 2.31 6.48
N HIS A 39 -22.81 1.24 6.33
CA HIS A 39 -21.37 1.24 6.58
C HIS A 39 -20.55 1.49 5.30
N ARG A 40 -21.17 1.43 4.11
CA ARG A 40 -20.49 1.58 2.83
C ARG A 40 -19.60 2.82 2.75
N GLY A 41 -20.13 4.00 3.12
CA GLY A 41 -19.36 5.25 3.07
C GLY A 41 -18.21 5.34 4.07
N VAL A 42 -18.22 4.55 5.16
CA VAL A 42 -17.06 4.42 6.05
C VAL A 42 -15.99 3.57 5.39
N LEU A 43 -16.39 2.46 4.77
CA LEU A 43 -15.51 1.52 4.11
C LEU A 43 -14.87 2.11 2.84
N GLU A 44 -15.62 2.87 2.04
CA GLU A 44 -15.10 3.60 0.88
C GLU A 44 -14.04 4.62 1.28
N ARG A 45 -14.26 5.37 2.38
CA ARG A 45 -13.24 6.26 2.94
C ARG A 45 -12.01 5.51 3.42
N HIS A 46 -12.20 4.35 4.03
CA HIS A 46 -11.08 3.53 4.47
C HIS A 46 -10.28 2.98 3.28
N GLN A 47 -10.94 2.53 2.21
CA GLN A 47 -10.30 2.13 0.95
C GLN A 47 -9.43 3.27 0.39
N GLY A 48 -9.96 4.50 0.33
CA GLY A 48 -9.20 5.65 -0.16
C GLY A 48 -7.95 5.94 0.67
N ASN A 49 -8.02 5.80 1.99
CA ASN A 49 -6.86 5.98 2.87
C ASN A 49 -5.78 4.89 2.63
N LEU A 50 -6.20 3.65 2.35
CA LEU A 50 -5.28 2.54 2.02
C LEU A 50 -4.62 2.79 0.66
N GLU A 51 -5.38 3.25 -0.34
CA GLU A 51 -4.86 3.61 -1.66
C GLU A 51 -3.82 4.74 -1.58
N GLU A 52 -4.08 5.74 -0.73
CA GLU A 52 -3.11 6.81 -0.47
C GLU A 52 -1.84 6.27 0.21
N ALA A 53 -1.97 5.41 1.22
CA ALA A 53 -0.84 4.82 1.92
C ALA A 53 0.05 3.98 0.98
N VAL A 54 -0.56 3.15 0.13
CA VAL A 54 0.14 2.39 -0.91
C VAL A 54 0.94 3.33 -1.82
N GLY A 55 0.31 4.38 -2.34
CA GLY A 55 1.00 5.34 -3.21
C GLY A 55 2.15 6.08 -2.53
N GLN A 56 2.01 6.41 -1.24
CA GLN A 56 3.09 7.02 -0.45
C GLN A 56 4.27 6.07 -0.26
N ILE A 57 4.01 4.80 0.06
CA ILE A 57 5.05 3.78 0.23
C ILE A 57 5.79 3.55 -1.10
N GLU A 58 5.06 3.40 -2.20
CA GLU A 58 5.64 3.27 -3.55
C GLU A 58 6.54 4.47 -3.90
N ALA A 59 6.08 5.70 -3.64
CA ALA A 59 6.86 6.90 -3.88
C ALA A 59 8.16 6.95 -3.05
N ILE A 60 8.14 6.50 -1.79
CA ILE A 60 9.34 6.40 -0.95
C ILE A 60 10.32 5.38 -1.56
N MET A 61 9.81 4.24 -2.01
CA MET A 61 10.62 3.17 -2.60
C MET A 61 11.24 3.56 -3.96
N GLU A 62 10.56 4.39 -4.74
CA GLU A 62 11.11 4.95 -5.99
C GLU A 62 12.21 5.98 -5.76
N GLN A 63 12.13 6.73 -4.66
CA GLN A 63 13.10 7.74 -4.27
C GLN A 63 14.34 7.14 -3.57
N ALA A 64 14.26 5.89 -3.12
CA ALA A 64 15.36 5.21 -2.44
C ALA A 64 16.60 5.12 -3.36
N PRO A 65 17.76 5.68 -2.93
CA PRO A 65 19.00 5.69 -3.71
C PRO A 65 19.64 4.29 -3.72
N GLY A 66 19.09 3.40 -4.54
CA GLY A 66 19.58 2.01 -4.68
C GLY A 66 18.92 1.25 -5.82
N ARG A 67 17.64 1.51 -6.13
CA ARG A 67 16.93 0.85 -7.25
C ARG A 67 17.24 1.43 -8.64
N ARG A 68 17.74 2.68 -8.73
CA ARG A 68 18.07 3.31 -10.02
C ARG A 68 19.36 2.80 -10.68
N ALA A 69 20.24 2.12 -9.94
CA ALA A 69 21.54 1.67 -10.43
C ALA A 69 21.51 0.33 -11.21
N GLY A 70 20.37 -0.37 -11.26
CA GLY A 70 20.24 -1.69 -11.88
C GLY A 70 19.57 -1.72 -13.27
N ARG A 71 19.27 -0.55 -13.86
CA ARG A 71 18.63 -0.45 -15.18
C ARG A 71 19.55 0.33 -16.12
N SER A 72 20.68 -0.25 -16.49
CA SER A 72 21.55 0.20 -17.59
C SER A 72 22.19 -1.01 -18.24
#